data_AF-A0A8J8K9M9-F1
#
_entry.id   AF-A0A8J8K9M9-F1
#
_cell.length_a   1.000
_cell.length_b   1.000
_cell.length_c   1.000
_cell.angle_alpha   90.00
_cell.angle_beta   90.00
_cell.angle_gamma   90.00
#
_symmetry.space_group_name_H-M   'P 1'
#
loop_
_entity.id
_entity.type
_entity.pdbx_description
1 polymer ?
#
loop_
_entity_poly.entity_id
_entity_poly.type
_entity_poly.pdbx_seq_one_letter_code
_entity_poly.pdbx_strand_id
1 'polypeptide(L)'
;MDLGSIKGIFLRYLLMPIFAFIMIYIMTAIRKGKPDIKIKTIIIYVLLNSLAFMLLGVLGVSGNLFSPYWYLFSMFICLGLGILHVNLLHHYFRKHFDIMWKAILFDFVLSITCLLVGGYLFSFVFNFVGKGLGNEYMAATSLLIFIVPLVFYYTYIQFISIPFDIYKTWQFDPEQKAYNFKGVDFDQLMVLNVELSKIVDDQQRFNIKAKTLPTEITFGEWFFRVVDDYNFKNSNSKIELFDETGKAYYWIFYVKKSFFSMRKYIDFEQDIISNKLTENEYVICKRVIHNKEEGHAFNK
;
A
#
# COMPACT_ATOMS: atom_id res chain seq x y z
N MET A 1 -25.45 -35.70 -33.95
CA MET A 1 -24.72 -34.56 -33.37
C MET A 1 -23.70 -35.12 -32.40
N ASP A 2 -22.43 -35.11 -32.78
CA ASP A 2 -21.37 -35.70 -31.94
C ASP A 2 -21.24 -34.95 -30.60
N LEU A 3 -21.05 -35.71 -29.53
CA LEU A 3 -20.77 -35.18 -28.19
C LEU A 3 -19.62 -34.16 -28.17
N GLY A 4 -18.65 -34.27 -29.09
CA GLY A 4 -17.57 -33.31 -29.30
C GLY A 4 -18.05 -31.95 -29.87
N SER A 5 -19.04 -31.96 -30.76
CA SER A 5 -19.63 -30.75 -31.35
C SER A 5 -20.46 -29.98 -30.30
N ILE A 6 -21.23 -30.70 -29.47
CA ILE A 6 -22.02 -30.10 -28.39
C ILE A 6 -21.12 -29.47 -27.33
N LYS A 7 -20.03 -30.14 -26.94
CA LYS A 7 -19.02 -29.59 -26.01
C LYS A 7 -18.35 -28.33 -26.57
N GLY A 8 -18.02 -28.31 -27.86
CA GLY A 8 -17.41 -27.15 -28.53
C GLY A 8 -18.34 -25.95 -28.61
N ILE A 9 -19.62 -26.16 -28.95
CA ILE A 9 -20.64 -25.10 -28.99
C ILE A 9 -20.91 -24.56 -27.57
N PHE A 10 -21.05 -25.46 -26.59
CA PHE A 10 -21.25 -25.09 -25.19
C PHE A 10 -20.11 -24.21 -24.67
N LEU A 11 -18.86 -24.64 -24.88
CA LEU A 11 -17.68 -23.91 -24.39
C LEU A 11 -17.53 -22.54 -25.09
N ARG A 12 -17.85 -22.45 -26.39
CA ARG A 12 -17.63 -21.24 -27.20
C ARG A 12 -18.72 -20.19 -27.05
N TYR A 13 -19.97 -20.59 -26.82
CA TYR A 13 -21.12 -19.66 -26.83
C TYR A 13 -21.91 -19.61 -25.52
N LEU A 14 -21.96 -20.71 -24.76
CA LEU A 14 -22.80 -20.76 -23.54
C LEU A 14 -22.03 -20.43 -22.26
N LEU A 15 -20.71 -20.65 -22.24
CA LEU A 15 -19.87 -20.41 -21.07
C LEU A 15 -19.92 -18.94 -20.60
N MET A 16 -19.77 -17.98 -21.52
CA MET A 16 -19.73 -16.55 -21.17
C MET A 16 -21.08 -16.02 -20.64
N PRO A 17 -22.24 -16.35 -21.23
CA PRO A 17 -23.55 -16.05 -20.63
C PRO A 17 -23.72 -16.66 -19.24
N ILE A 18 -23.37 -17.93 -19.04
CA ILE A 18 -23.46 -18.60 -17.72
C ILE A 18 -22.60 -17.86 -16.70
N PHE A 19 -21.36 -17.53 -17.08
CA PHE A 19 -20.47 -16.77 -16.22
C PHE A 19 -21.04 -15.38 -15.87
N ALA A 20 -21.61 -14.66 -16.85
CA ALA A 20 -22.26 -13.38 -16.60
C ALA A 20 -23.43 -13.52 -15.60
N PHE A 21 -24.25 -14.58 -15.71
CA PHE A 21 -25.30 -14.86 -14.74
C PHE A 21 -24.75 -15.13 -13.33
N ILE A 22 -23.67 -15.90 -13.21
CA ILE A 22 -22.99 -16.15 -11.93
C ILE A 22 -22.49 -14.83 -11.32
N MET A 23 -21.85 -13.97 -12.12
CA MET A 23 -21.36 -12.68 -11.64
C MET A 23 -22.49 -11.75 -11.22
N ILE A 24 -23.61 -11.72 -11.97
CA ILE A 24 -24.81 -10.96 -11.57
C ILE A 24 -25.40 -11.51 -10.27
N TYR A 25 -25.39 -12.82 -10.06
CA TYR A 25 -25.81 -13.43 -8.80
C TYR A 25 -24.89 -12.99 -7.64
N ILE A 26 -23.57 -13.05 -7.81
CA ILE A 26 -22.58 -12.57 -6.82
C ILE A 26 -22.82 -11.09 -6.49
N MET A 27 -22.97 -10.24 -7.50
CA MET A 27 -23.29 -8.81 -7.30
C MET A 27 -24.61 -8.62 -6.56
N THR A 28 -25.60 -9.47 -6.80
CA THR A 28 -26.89 -9.45 -6.11
C THR A 28 -26.76 -9.85 -4.64
N ALA A 29 -25.86 -10.77 -4.32
CA ALA A 29 -25.52 -11.12 -2.94
C ALA A 29 -24.77 -9.99 -2.22
N ILE A 30 -23.80 -9.35 -2.88
CA ILE A 30 -22.98 -8.27 -2.28
C ILE A 30 -23.84 -7.04 -1.97
N ARG A 31 -24.77 -6.67 -2.87
CA ARG A 31 -25.66 -5.52 -2.70
C ARG A 31 -26.83 -5.76 -1.74
N LYS A 32 -26.94 -6.93 -1.11
CA LYS A 32 -28.06 -7.26 -0.22
C LYS A 32 -28.21 -6.18 0.86
N GLY A 33 -29.43 -5.63 1.00
CA GLY A 33 -29.71 -4.53 1.92
C GLY A 33 -29.45 -3.12 1.37
N LYS A 34 -29.13 -2.97 0.07
CA LYS A 34 -28.94 -1.67 -0.60
C LYS A 34 -30.00 -1.47 -1.70
N PRO A 35 -31.19 -0.92 -1.38
CA PRO A 35 -32.31 -0.81 -2.33
C PRO A 35 -32.05 0.18 -3.47
N ASP A 36 -31.18 1.17 -3.25
CA ASP A 36 -30.83 2.18 -4.26
C ASP A 36 -30.10 1.59 -5.47
N ILE A 37 -29.36 0.49 -5.26
CA ILE A 37 -28.69 -0.23 -6.34
C ILE A 37 -29.71 -1.19 -6.97
N LYS A 38 -30.32 -0.79 -8.08
CA LYS A 38 -31.27 -1.62 -8.84
C LYS A 38 -30.55 -2.63 -9.74
N ILE A 39 -31.06 -3.87 -9.87
CA ILE A 39 -30.47 -4.91 -10.75
C ILE A 39 -30.43 -4.42 -12.19
N LYS A 40 -31.51 -3.75 -12.61
CA LYS A 40 -31.63 -3.17 -13.96
C LYS A 40 -30.47 -2.22 -14.25
N THR A 41 -30.06 -1.39 -13.29
CA THR A 41 -28.91 -0.50 -13.43
C THR A 41 -27.62 -1.28 -13.64
N ILE A 42 -27.39 -2.35 -12.88
CA ILE A 42 -26.21 -3.23 -13.05
C ILE A 42 -26.19 -3.87 -14.45
N ILE A 43 -27.32 -4.44 -14.89
CA ILE A 43 -27.43 -5.08 -16.20
C ILE A 43 -27.18 -4.06 -17.32
N ILE A 44 -27.86 -2.91 -17.28
CA ILE A 44 -27.67 -1.84 -18.27
C ILE A 44 -26.22 -1.36 -18.27
N TYR A 45 -25.60 -1.22 -17.10
CA TYR A 45 -24.20 -0.81 -16.97
C TYR A 45 -23.23 -1.79 -17.64
N VAL A 46 -23.40 -3.10 -17.39
CA VAL A 46 -22.59 -4.15 -18.03
C VAL A 46 -22.80 -4.13 -19.53
N LEU A 47 -24.05 -4.03 -20.00
CA LEU A 47 -24.36 -3.98 -21.43
C LEU A 47 -23.75 -2.77 -22.14
N LEU A 48 -23.82 -1.58 -21.54
CA LEU A 48 -23.25 -0.36 -22.11
C LEU A 48 -21.71 -0.42 -22.19
N ASN A 49 -21.03 -0.91 -21.15
CA ASN A 49 -19.58 -1.11 -21.20
C ASN A 49 -19.20 -2.18 -22.23
N SER A 50 -19.93 -3.28 -22.26
CA SER A 50 -19.70 -4.36 -23.21
C SER A 50 -19.93 -3.91 -24.65
N LEU A 51 -20.91 -3.03 -24.88
CA LEU A 51 -21.16 -2.38 -26.17
C LEU A 51 -20.00 -1.46 -26.58
N ALA A 52 -19.46 -0.66 -25.65
CA ALA A 52 -18.29 0.17 -25.93
C ALA A 52 -17.06 -0.67 -26.33
N PHE A 53 -16.81 -1.78 -25.63
CA PHE A 53 -15.75 -2.72 -26.01
C PHE A 53 -16.05 -3.44 -27.33
N MET A 54 -17.29 -3.83 -27.58
CA MET A 54 -17.69 -4.44 -28.85
C MET A 54 -17.39 -3.52 -30.05
N LEU A 55 -17.64 -2.21 -29.92
CA LEU A 55 -17.34 -1.22 -30.96
C LEU A 55 -15.83 -1.12 -31.24
N LEU A 56 -14.99 -1.23 -30.23
CA LEU A 56 -13.53 -1.32 -30.39
C LEU A 56 -13.10 -2.55 -31.19
N GLY A 57 -13.91 -3.62 -31.20
CA GLY A 57 -13.67 -4.82 -32.01
C GLY A 57 -13.60 -4.55 -33.51
N VAL A 58 -14.20 -3.47 -34.01
CA VAL A 58 -14.12 -3.05 -35.42
C VAL A 58 -12.68 -2.80 -35.86
N LEU A 59 -11.75 -2.51 -34.92
CA LEU A 59 -10.32 -2.42 -35.22
C LEU A 59 -9.72 -3.71 -35.81
N GLY A 60 -10.47 -4.81 -35.80
CA GLY A 60 -10.18 -6.04 -36.54
C GLY A 60 -10.02 -5.86 -38.06
N VAL A 61 -10.48 -4.74 -38.66
CA VAL A 61 -10.17 -4.40 -40.08
C VAL A 61 -8.67 -4.42 -40.35
N SER A 62 -7.85 -4.11 -39.34
CA SER A 62 -6.39 -4.15 -39.45
C SER A 62 -5.80 -5.55 -39.64
N GLY A 63 -6.56 -6.61 -39.34
CA GLY A 63 -6.11 -8.01 -39.43
C GLY A 63 -4.81 -8.25 -38.66
N ASN A 64 -3.80 -8.84 -39.32
CA ASN A 64 -2.49 -9.11 -38.74
C ASN A 64 -1.67 -7.84 -38.39
N LEU A 65 -2.06 -6.65 -38.86
CA LEU A 65 -1.38 -5.39 -38.55
C LEU A 65 -1.82 -4.78 -37.21
N PHE A 66 -2.63 -5.48 -36.42
CA PHE A 66 -3.09 -4.96 -35.12
C PHE A 66 -1.92 -4.65 -34.17
N SER A 67 -0.80 -5.36 -34.30
CA SER A 67 0.42 -5.10 -33.53
C SER A 67 1.41 -4.23 -34.32
N PRO A 68 2.05 -3.19 -33.73
CA PRO A 68 1.93 -2.69 -32.35
C PRO A 68 1.03 -1.45 -32.18
N TYR A 69 0.83 -0.65 -33.23
CA TYR A 69 0.21 0.68 -33.10
C TYR A 69 -1.29 0.64 -32.80
N TRP A 70 -2.05 -0.25 -33.45
CA TRP A 70 -3.50 -0.39 -33.20
C TRP A 70 -3.79 -0.96 -31.81
N TYR A 71 -2.91 -1.85 -31.32
CA TYR A 71 -2.94 -2.35 -29.95
C TYR A 71 -2.77 -1.21 -28.93
N LEU A 72 -1.75 -0.36 -29.10
CA LEU A 72 -1.54 0.81 -28.23
C LEU A 72 -2.70 1.81 -28.31
N PHE A 73 -3.22 2.06 -29.52
CA PHE A 73 -4.38 2.92 -29.71
C PHE A 73 -5.61 2.40 -28.97
N SER A 74 -5.89 1.09 -29.08
CA SER A 74 -6.96 0.42 -28.32
C SER A 74 -6.75 0.55 -26.81
N MET A 75 -5.49 0.45 -26.33
CA MET A 75 -5.18 0.66 -24.92
C MET A 75 -5.48 2.09 -24.45
N PHE A 76 -5.12 3.12 -25.22
CA PHE A 76 -5.42 4.51 -24.84
C PHE A 76 -6.92 4.77 -24.75
N ILE A 77 -7.72 4.24 -25.68
CA ILE A 77 -9.18 4.35 -25.60
C ILE A 77 -9.71 3.61 -24.35
N CYS A 78 -9.23 2.38 -24.11
CA CYS A 78 -9.66 1.60 -22.95
C CYS A 78 -9.25 2.23 -21.62
N LEU A 79 -8.12 2.93 -21.56
CA LEU A 79 -7.70 3.71 -20.40
C LEU A 79 -8.68 4.86 -20.13
N GLY A 80 -9.08 5.60 -21.17
CA GLY A 80 -10.09 6.65 -21.07
C GLY A 80 -11.45 6.11 -20.61
N LEU A 81 -11.89 4.96 -21.16
CA LEU A 81 -13.08 4.25 -20.70
C LEU A 81 -12.95 3.80 -19.24
N GLY A 82 -11.76 3.36 -18.81
CA GLY A 82 -11.48 2.99 -17.42
C GLY A 82 -11.60 4.17 -16.45
N ILE A 83 -11.11 5.36 -16.83
CA ILE A 83 -11.27 6.59 -16.04
C ILE A 83 -12.75 6.95 -15.92
N LEU A 84 -13.48 6.94 -17.04
CA LEU A 84 -14.92 7.18 -17.07
C LEU A 84 -15.66 6.16 -16.18
N HIS A 85 -15.30 4.88 -16.28
CA HIS A 85 -15.87 3.80 -15.50
C HIS A 85 -15.68 4.00 -13.98
N VAL A 86 -14.50 4.41 -13.52
CA VAL A 86 -14.26 4.73 -12.09
C VAL A 86 -15.16 5.88 -11.61
N ASN A 87 -15.36 6.91 -12.43
CA ASN A 87 -16.24 8.03 -12.10
C ASN A 87 -17.71 7.61 -12.05
N LEU A 88 -18.16 6.79 -13.00
CA LEU A 88 -19.52 6.27 -13.01
C LEU A 88 -19.78 5.28 -11.87
N LEU A 89 -18.81 4.42 -11.53
CA LEU A 89 -18.85 3.54 -10.37
C LEU A 89 -19.11 4.33 -9.09
N HIS A 90 -18.39 5.43 -8.91
CA HIS A 90 -18.58 6.31 -7.77
C HIS A 90 -20.01 6.86 -7.71
N HIS A 91 -20.49 7.38 -8.84
CA HIS A 91 -21.79 8.05 -8.93
C HIS A 91 -22.99 7.11 -8.77
N TYR A 92 -22.95 5.91 -9.36
CA TYR A 92 -24.10 4.99 -9.41
C TYR A 92 -24.10 3.92 -8.32
N PHE A 93 -22.94 3.50 -7.82
CA PHE A 93 -22.84 2.33 -6.94
C PHE A 93 -22.10 2.63 -5.63
N ARG A 94 -20.85 3.09 -5.70
CA ARG A 94 -19.95 3.21 -4.54
C ARG A 94 -20.55 4.03 -3.40
N LYS A 95 -21.23 5.14 -3.73
CA LYS A 95 -21.85 6.05 -2.74
C LYS A 95 -22.88 5.38 -1.83
N HIS A 96 -23.42 4.22 -2.22
CA HIS A 96 -24.43 3.50 -1.45
C HIS A 96 -23.84 2.45 -0.49
N PHE A 97 -22.52 2.23 -0.52
CA PHE A 97 -21.83 1.29 0.36
C PHE A 97 -21.21 2.00 1.57
N ASP A 98 -21.56 1.55 2.77
CA ASP A 98 -20.97 2.09 4.02
C ASP A 98 -19.65 1.40 4.37
N ILE A 99 -19.49 0.14 3.93
CA ILE A 99 -18.32 -0.70 4.23
C ILE A 99 -17.39 -0.70 3.02
N MET A 100 -16.18 -0.15 3.19
CA MET A 100 -15.20 0.00 2.11
C MET A 100 -14.86 -1.31 1.40
N TRP A 101 -14.64 -2.41 2.14
CA TRP A 101 -14.32 -3.71 1.51
C TRP A 101 -15.45 -4.22 0.60
N LYS A 102 -16.72 -4.00 0.98
CA LYS A 102 -17.86 -4.38 0.13
C LYS A 102 -17.92 -3.54 -1.14
N ALA A 103 -17.62 -2.25 -1.05
CA ALA A 103 -17.53 -1.35 -2.19
C ALA A 103 -16.41 -1.78 -3.15
N ILE A 104 -15.22 -2.07 -2.61
CA ILE A 104 -14.07 -2.60 -3.37
C ILE A 104 -14.48 -3.89 -4.08
N LEU A 105 -15.01 -4.88 -3.34
CA LEU A 105 -15.42 -6.16 -3.91
C LEU A 105 -16.46 -6.00 -5.02
N PHE A 106 -17.48 -5.17 -4.80
CA PHE A 106 -18.52 -4.90 -5.80
C PHE A 106 -17.94 -4.27 -7.07
N ASP A 107 -17.13 -3.22 -6.92
CA ASP A 107 -16.52 -2.50 -8.04
C ASP A 107 -15.60 -3.42 -8.85
N PHE A 108 -14.78 -4.26 -8.19
CA PHE A 108 -13.92 -5.23 -8.88
C PHE A 108 -14.72 -6.31 -9.60
N VAL A 109 -15.72 -6.91 -8.95
CA VAL A 109 -16.59 -7.93 -9.57
C VAL A 109 -17.32 -7.36 -10.79
N LEU A 110 -17.87 -6.14 -10.69
CA LEU A 110 -18.53 -5.47 -11.81
C LEU A 110 -17.56 -5.19 -12.95
N SER A 111 -16.36 -4.67 -12.64
CA SER A 111 -15.33 -4.36 -13.64
C SER A 111 -14.83 -5.59 -14.39
N ILE A 112 -14.59 -6.69 -13.68
CA ILE A 112 -14.21 -7.98 -14.26
C ILE A 112 -15.35 -8.52 -15.15
N THR A 113 -16.60 -8.36 -14.72
CA THR A 113 -17.77 -8.75 -15.53
C THR A 113 -17.83 -7.96 -16.83
N CYS A 114 -17.68 -6.63 -16.77
CA CYS A 114 -17.63 -5.77 -17.97
C CYS A 114 -16.48 -6.18 -18.91
N LEU A 115 -15.30 -6.45 -18.35
CA LEU A 115 -14.12 -6.84 -19.12
C LEU A 115 -14.33 -8.19 -19.83
N LEU A 116 -14.88 -9.19 -19.13
CA LEU A 116 -15.06 -10.53 -19.70
C LEU A 116 -16.18 -10.55 -20.74
N VAL A 117 -17.35 -9.98 -20.42
CA VAL A 117 -18.48 -9.94 -21.36
C VAL A 117 -18.13 -9.06 -22.57
N GLY A 118 -17.57 -7.88 -22.34
CA GLY A 118 -17.15 -7.00 -23.41
C GLY A 118 -15.95 -7.51 -24.20
N GLY A 119 -15.00 -8.16 -23.56
CA GLY A 119 -13.86 -8.81 -24.23
C GLY A 119 -14.30 -9.96 -25.13
N TYR A 120 -15.31 -10.74 -24.72
CA TYR A 120 -15.93 -11.74 -25.58
C TYR A 120 -16.58 -11.11 -26.82
N LEU A 121 -17.38 -10.06 -26.64
CA LEU A 121 -18.02 -9.36 -27.77
C LEU A 121 -16.98 -8.68 -28.68
N PHE A 122 -15.94 -8.09 -28.09
CA PHE A 122 -14.80 -7.53 -28.81
C PHE A 122 -14.15 -8.60 -29.68
N SER A 123 -13.77 -9.76 -29.12
CA SER A 123 -13.12 -10.83 -29.89
C SER A 123 -14.03 -11.37 -30.99
N PHE A 124 -15.34 -11.48 -30.73
CA PHE A 124 -16.32 -11.91 -31.73
C PHE A 124 -16.38 -10.94 -32.92
N VAL A 125 -16.54 -9.64 -32.66
CA VAL A 125 -16.57 -8.62 -33.73
C VAL A 125 -15.23 -8.50 -34.42
N PHE A 126 -14.12 -8.56 -33.69
CA PHE A 126 -12.78 -8.50 -34.24
C PHE A 126 -12.52 -9.65 -35.21
N ASN A 127 -12.84 -10.87 -34.82
CA ASN A 127 -12.68 -12.05 -35.69
C ASN A 127 -13.59 -11.96 -36.93
N PHE A 128 -14.83 -11.50 -36.76
CA PHE A 128 -15.78 -11.31 -37.85
C PHE A 128 -15.29 -10.29 -38.88
N VAL A 129 -14.88 -9.11 -38.42
CA VAL A 129 -14.43 -8.00 -39.29
C VAL A 129 -13.06 -8.30 -39.90
N GLY A 130 -12.16 -8.90 -39.14
CA GLY A 130 -10.83 -9.31 -39.59
C GLY A 130 -10.82 -10.55 -40.48
N LYS A 131 -11.98 -11.14 -40.79
CA LYS A 131 -12.13 -12.37 -41.61
C LYS A 131 -11.26 -13.53 -41.10
N GLY A 132 -11.04 -13.61 -39.79
CA GLY A 132 -10.17 -14.61 -39.17
C GLY A 132 -8.66 -14.45 -39.45
N LEU A 133 -8.23 -13.35 -40.05
CA LEU A 133 -6.82 -13.07 -40.40
C LEU A 133 -6.06 -12.34 -39.29
N GLY A 134 -6.61 -12.24 -38.08
CA GLY A 134 -5.96 -11.58 -36.95
C GLY A 134 -6.09 -12.41 -35.67
N ASN A 135 -5.23 -12.14 -34.69
CA ASN A 135 -5.27 -12.82 -33.39
C ASN A 135 -6.25 -12.10 -32.44
N GLU A 136 -7.54 -12.45 -32.49
CA GLU A 136 -8.59 -11.78 -31.72
C GLU A 136 -8.40 -11.85 -30.19
N TYR A 137 -7.76 -12.90 -29.69
CA TYR A 137 -7.53 -13.09 -28.26
C TYR A 137 -6.36 -12.24 -27.78
N MET A 138 -5.28 -12.17 -28.57
CA MET A 138 -4.20 -11.21 -28.31
C MET A 138 -4.72 -9.79 -28.42
N ALA A 139 -5.59 -9.47 -29.39
CA ALA A 139 -6.16 -8.14 -29.48
C ALA A 139 -7.00 -7.79 -28.24
N ALA A 140 -7.77 -8.74 -27.70
CA ALA A 140 -8.60 -8.53 -26.52
C ALA A 140 -7.78 -8.27 -25.23
N THR A 141 -6.50 -8.64 -25.17
CA THR A 141 -5.66 -8.30 -24.01
C THR A 141 -5.40 -6.80 -23.88
N SER A 142 -5.60 -6.02 -24.95
CA SER A 142 -5.52 -4.54 -24.87
C SER A 142 -6.53 -3.97 -23.88
N LEU A 143 -7.67 -4.65 -23.70
CA LEU A 143 -8.75 -4.22 -22.82
C LEU A 143 -8.35 -4.26 -21.33
N LEU A 144 -7.32 -5.02 -20.94
CA LEU A 144 -6.88 -5.15 -19.55
C LEU A 144 -6.52 -3.80 -18.91
N ILE A 145 -6.06 -2.83 -19.71
CA ILE A 145 -5.74 -1.48 -19.24
C ILE A 145 -6.95 -0.76 -18.63
N PHE A 146 -8.17 -1.18 -18.96
CA PHE A 146 -9.42 -0.67 -18.38
C PHE A 146 -9.47 -0.81 -16.84
N ILE A 147 -8.81 -1.84 -16.28
CA ILE A 147 -8.79 -2.09 -14.83
C ILE A 147 -7.79 -1.15 -14.11
N VAL A 148 -6.79 -0.60 -14.81
CA VAL A 148 -5.71 0.17 -14.19
C VAL A 148 -6.21 1.40 -13.42
N PRO A 149 -7.13 2.23 -13.94
CA PRO A 149 -7.68 3.35 -13.18
C PRO A 149 -8.37 2.93 -11.87
N LEU A 150 -9.03 1.78 -11.84
CA LEU A 150 -9.70 1.27 -10.64
C LEU A 150 -8.68 0.86 -9.57
N VAL A 151 -7.66 0.11 -9.97
CA VAL A 151 -6.57 -0.31 -9.06
C VAL A 151 -5.84 0.91 -8.53
N PHE A 152 -5.53 1.88 -9.40
CA PHE A 152 -4.89 3.12 -8.99
C PHE A 152 -5.74 3.90 -7.97
N TYR A 153 -7.05 4.03 -8.22
CA TYR A 153 -7.96 4.73 -7.30
C TYR A 153 -7.96 4.12 -5.90
N TYR A 154 -8.13 2.80 -5.78
CA TYR A 154 -8.16 2.16 -4.46
C TYR A 154 -6.78 2.11 -3.79
N THR A 155 -5.71 1.98 -4.56
CA THR A 155 -4.34 2.09 -4.03
C THR A 155 -4.11 3.49 -3.48
N TYR A 156 -4.57 4.53 -4.18
CA TYR A 156 -4.48 5.92 -3.74
C TYR A 156 -5.28 6.16 -2.45
N ILE A 157 -6.53 5.67 -2.37
CA ILE A 157 -7.33 5.76 -1.14
C ILE A 157 -6.63 5.06 0.02
N GLN A 158 -6.13 3.85 -0.21
CA GLN A 158 -5.45 3.11 0.84
C GLN A 158 -4.19 3.85 1.29
N PHE A 159 -3.44 4.43 0.37
CA PHE A 159 -2.23 5.22 0.64
C PHE A 159 -2.53 6.46 1.49
N ILE A 160 -3.55 7.25 1.15
CA ILE A 160 -3.93 8.44 1.95
C ILE A 160 -4.58 8.07 3.29
N SER A 161 -5.12 6.85 3.42
CA SER A 161 -5.73 6.37 4.66
C SER A 161 -4.72 5.87 5.69
N ILE A 162 -3.44 5.74 5.31
CA ILE A 162 -2.37 5.37 6.25
C ILE A 162 -2.22 6.52 7.24
N PRO A 163 -2.54 6.32 8.54
CA PRO A 163 -2.35 7.36 9.53
C PRO A 163 -0.86 7.70 9.63
N PHE A 164 -0.54 8.97 9.87
CA PHE A 164 0.83 9.34 10.25
C PHE A 164 1.15 8.70 11.60
N ASP A 165 2.33 8.08 11.71
CA ASP A 165 2.79 7.53 12.98
C ASP A 165 3.01 8.68 13.97
N ILE A 166 2.12 8.82 14.96
CA ILE A 166 2.32 9.75 16.08
C ILE A 166 3.20 9.02 17.09
N TYR A 167 4.50 9.29 17.04
CA TYR A 167 5.46 8.78 18.01
C TYR A 167 5.39 9.61 19.29
N LYS A 168 5.38 8.96 20.48
CA LYS A 168 5.69 9.71 21.70
C LYS A 168 7.15 10.15 21.61
N THR A 169 7.39 11.39 22.01
CA THR A 169 8.72 11.99 22.05
C THR A 169 9.26 11.96 23.47
N TRP A 170 10.47 11.46 23.65
CA TRP A 170 11.21 11.58 24.90
C TRP A 170 11.91 12.93 24.97
N GLN A 171 11.84 13.61 26.11
CA GLN A 171 12.57 14.85 26.37
C GLN A 171 13.45 14.65 27.60
N PHE A 172 14.69 15.15 27.53
CA PHE A 172 15.57 15.10 28.68
C PHE A 172 15.05 16.02 29.79
N ASP A 173 14.88 15.47 31.00
CA ASP A 173 14.54 16.21 32.21
C ASP A 173 15.84 16.59 32.97
N PRO A 174 16.16 17.88 33.13
CA PRO A 174 17.35 18.33 33.87
C PRO A 174 17.43 17.85 35.33
N GLU A 175 16.30 17.52 35.95
CA GLU A 175 16.26 17.01 37.33
C GLU A 175 16.53 15.50 37.41
N GLN A 176 16.47 14.80 36.28
CA GLN A 176 16.66 13.36 36.21
C GLN A 176 18.13 12.98 36.44
N LYS A 177 18.38 12.16 37.46
CA LYS A 177 19.70 11.57 37.70
C LYS A 177 19.86 10.30 36.88
N ALA A 178 21.08 10.07 36.40
CA ALA A 178 21.40 8.87 35.64
C ALA A 178 21.16 7.61 36.50
N TYR A 179 20.53 6.59 35.90
CA TYR A 179 20.25 5.33 36.58
C TYR A 179 21.55 4.69 37.08
N ASN A 180 21.52 4.18 38.31
CA ASN A 180 22.70 3.65 38.98
C ASN A 180 22.70 2.13 38.96
N PHE A 181 23.59 1.53 38.16
CA PHE A 181 23.76 0.07 38.05
C PHE A 181 24.47 -0.60 39.26
N LYS A 182 24.52 0.03 40.43
CA LYS A 182 25.14 -0.57 41.63
C LYS A 182 24.33 -1.77 42.11
N GLY A 183 24.95 -2.95 42.11
CA GLY A 183 24.35 -4.20 42.61
C GLY A 183 23.66 -5.05 41.53
N VAL A 184 23.81 -4.67 40.27
CA VAL A 184 23.20 -5.36 39.13
C VAL A 184 23.98 -6.63 38.78
N ASP A 185 23.23 -7.70 38.48
CA ASP A 185 23.79 -8.96 37.98
C ASP A 185 24.30 -8.79 36.54
N PHE A 186 25.61 -8.93 36.35
CA PHE A 186 26.26 -8.73 35.06
C PHE A 186 25.90 -9.83 34.04
N ASP A 187 25.41 -10.98 34.48
CA ASP A 187 25.05 -12.11 33.61
C ASP A 187 23.73 -11.88 32.87
N GLN A 188 22.93 -10.88 33.29
CA GLN A 188 21.65 -10.54 32.68
C GLN A 188 21.74 -9.39 31.67
N LEU A 189 22.95 -8.86 31.41
CA LEU A 189 23.14 -7.73 30.52
C LEU A 189 23.03 -8.15 29.06
N MET A 190 22.25 -7.41 28.28
CA MET A 190 22.19 -7.54 26.82
C MET A 190 22.80 -6.31 26.14
N VAL A 191 23.29 -6.47 24.92
CA VAL A 191 23.90 -5.37 24.14
C VAL A 191 22.91 -4.84 23.10
N LEU A 192 22.78 -3.52 23.01
CA LEU A 192 22.06 -2.83 21.94
C LEU A 192 23.01 -1.93 21.15
N ASN A 193 22.74 -1.79 19.84
CA ASN A 193 23.44 -0.85 18.96
C ASN A 193 22.58 0.41 18.81
N VAL A 194 23.07 1.56 19.26
CA VAL A 194 22.36 2.84 19.21
C VAL A 194 22.95 3.71 18.12
N GLU A 195 22.15 4.03 17.12
CA GLU A 195 22.52 4.89 16.00
C GLU A 195 21.91 6.29 16.16
N LEU A 196 22.75 7.32 16.32
CA LEU A 196 22.35 8.71 16.56
C LEU A 196 23.29 9.72 15.92
N SER A 197 22.83 10.96 15.72
CA SER A 197 23.66 12.13 15.35
C SER A 197 24.18 12.83 16.61
N LYS A 198 25.45 13.26 16.61
CA LYS A 198 26.03 13.95 17.78
C LYS A 198 25.54 15.40 17.88
N ILE A 199 25.46 16.09 16.75
CA ILE A 199 25.02 17.48 16.57
C ILE A 199 23.83 17.47 15.59
N VAL A 200 23.01 18.52 15.57
CA VAL A 200 21.82 18.62 14.69
C VAL A 200 22.20 18.60 13.20
N ASP A 201 23.27 19.28 12.82
CA ASP A 201 23.70 19.43 11.42
C ASP A 201 24.61 18.29 10.92
N ASP A 202 24.82 17.27 11.76
CA ASP A 202 25.67 16.14 11.37
C ASP A 202 24.93 15.21 10.40
N GLN A 203 25.42 15.16 9.15
CA GLN A 203 24.87 14.27 8.13
C GLN A 203 25.23 12.80 8.39
N GLN A 204 26.29 12.53 9.16
CA GLN A 204 26.74 11.17 9.42
C GLN A 204 26.24 10.68 10.78
N ARG A 205 25.57 9.53 10.78
CA ARG A 205 25.15 8.88 12.02
C ARG A 205 26.27 8.08 12.64
N PHE A 206 26.39 8.20 13.95
CA PHE A 206 27.33 7.49 14.78
C PHE A 206 26.64 6.30 15.48
N ASN A 207 27.36 5.20 15.66
CA ASN A 207 26.84 4.00 16.31
C ASN A 207 27.56 3.74 17.64
N ILE A 208 26.80 3.55 18.71
CA ILE A 208 27.26 3.23 20.07
C ILE A 208 26.78 1.83 20.44
N LYS A 209 27.70 0.97 20.88
CA LYS A 209 27.33 -0.29 21.54
C LYS A 209 27.21 -0.04 23.03
N ALA A 210 26.01 -0.27 23.57
CA ALA A 210 25.73 -0.07 24.99
C ALA A 210 25.10 -1.32 25.59
N LYS A 211 25.50 -1.63 26.83
CA LYS A 211 24.87 -2.69 27.62
C LYS A 211 23.60 -2.13 28.28
N THR A 212 22.58 -2.97 28.38
CA THR A 212 21.32 -2.66 29.04
C THR A 212 20.84 -3.84 29.86
N LEU A 213 19.94 -3.57 30.81
CA LEU A 213 19.19 -4.59 31.52
C LEU A 213 17.88 -4.85 30.77
N PRO A 214 17.53 -6.13 30.50
CA PRO A 214 16.29 -6.50 29.85
C PRO A 214 15.03 -6.03 30.60
N THR A 215 15.08 -6.10 31.93
CA THR A 215 14.04 -5.68 32.88
C THR A 215 14.61 -4.66 33.88
N GLU A 216 13.75 -3.91 34.57
CA GLU A 216 14.06 -2.90 35.63
C GLU A 216 14.32 -1.46 35.17
N ILE A 217 14.86 -1.25 33.97
CA ILE A 217 15.13 0.11 33.44
C ILE A 217 14.23 0.43 32.26
N THR A 218 13.63 1.62 32.25
CA THR A 218 12.89 2.10 31.08
C THR A 218 13.85 2.46 29.96
N PHE A 219 13.39 2.36 28.71
CA PHE A 219 14.25 2.69 27.56
C PHE A 219 14.74 4.14 27.61
N GLY A 220 13.91 5.09 28.06
CA GLY A 220 14.29 6.50 28.20
C GLY A 220 15.39 6.74 29.25
N GLU A 221 15.28 6.13 30.42
CA GLU A 221 16.32 6.19 31.47
C GLU A 221 17.63 5.57 31.00
N TRP A 222 17.54 4.42 30.34
CA TRP A 222 18.70 3.76 29.75
C TRP A 222 19.36 4.64 28.69
N PHE A 223 18.57 5.24 27.78
CA PHE A 223 19.10 6.13 26.75
C PHE A 223 19.85 7.33 27.37
N PHE A 224 19.27 7.98 28.37
CA PHE A 224 19.95 9.06 29.08
C PHE A 224 21.29 8.60 29.68
N ARG A 225 21.30 7.44 30.33
CA ARG A 225 22.52 6.87 30.92
C ARG A 225 23.60 6.59 29.86
N VAL A 226 23.22 6.10 28.68
CA VAL A 226 24.15 5.88 27.56
C VAL A 226 24.76 7.20 27.08
N VAL A 227 23.94 8.25 26.95
CA VAL A 227 24.42 9.57 26.54
C VAL A 227 25.35 10.17 27.59
N ASP A 228 25.00 10.09 28.87
CA ASP A 228 25.80 10.59 30.00
C ASP A 228 27.17 9.90 30.07
N ASP A 229 27.20 8.56 30.03
CA ASP A 229 28.45 7.79 30.05
C ASP A 229 29.32 8.06 28.82
N TYR A 230 28.71 8.25 27.65
CA TYR A 230 29.43 8.60 26.43
C TYR A 230 30.03 10.02 26.53
N ASN A 231 29.25 11.00 27.00
CA ASN A 231 29.67 12.39 27.14
C ASN A 231 30.74 12.58 28.20
N PHE A 232 30.70 11.79 29.28
CA PHE A 232 31.75 11.76 30.31
C PHE A 232 33.07 11.23 29.76
N LYS A 233 33.04 10.16 28.95
CA LYS A 233 34.23 9.59 28.33
C LYS A 233 34.79 10.43 27.18
N ASN A 234 33.94 11.19 26.47
CA ASN A 234 34.29 11.89 25.24
C ASN A 234 33.99 13.40 25.33
N SER A 235 34.72 14.11 26.21
CA SER A 235 34.53 15.55 26.44
C SER A 235 34.61 16.43 25.18
N ASN A 236 35.39 16.01 24.16
CA ASN A 236 35.61 16.77 22.93
C ASN A 236 34.55 16.53 21.84
N SER A 237 33.75 15.46 21.93
CA SER A 237 32.74 15.14 20.90
C SER A 237 31.44 14.66 21.53
N LYS A 238 30.82 15.56 22.29
CA LYS A 238 29.60 15.29 23.06
C LYS A 238 28.38 15.15 22.15
N ILE A 239 27.41 14.39 22.62
CA ILE A 239 26.05 14.33 22.08
C ILE A 239 25.27 15.48 22.72
N GLU A 240 24.74 16.37 21.89
CA GLU A 240 23.96 17.52 22.34
C GLU A 240 22.53 17.09 22.69
N LEU A 241 22.14 17.34 23.94
CA LEU A 241 20.79 17.14 24.45
C LEU A 241 19.97 18.43 24.50
N PHE A 242 20.64 19.58 24.45
CA PHE A 242 20.04 20.91 24.54
C PHE A 242 20.31 21.69 23.26
N ASP A 243 19.33 22.52 22.92
CA ASP A 243 19.42 23.51 21.86
C ASP A 243 20.23 24.73 22.27
N GLU A 244 20.59 25.57 21.29
CA GLU A 244 21.29 26.86 21.54
C GLU A 244 20.52 27.76 22.51
N THR A 245 19.20 27.60 22.56
CA THR A 245 18.29 28.32 23.46
C THR A 245 18.19 27.73 24.87
N GLY A 246 18.90 26.63 25.15
CA GLY A 246 18.88 25.92 26.44
C GLY A 246 17.69 24.98 26.65
N LYS A 247 16.85 24.76 25.63
CA LYS A 247 15.72 23.80 25.68
C LYS A 247 16.18 22.40 25.32
N ALA A 248 15.73 21.38 26.05
CA ALA A 248 16.02 19.99 25.72
C ALA A 248 15.35 19.56 24.41
N TYR A 249 16.10 18.86 23.56
CA TYR A 249 15.58 18.27 22.32
C TYR A 249 14.59 17.14 22.59
N TYR A 250 13.66 16.97 21.66
CA TYR A 250 12.76 15.82 21.63
C TYR A 250 13.39 14.69 20.84
N TRP A 251 13.27 13.46 21.33
CA TRP A 251 13.82 12.27 20.70
C TRP A 251 12.73 11.25 20.41
N ILE A 252 12.87 10.57 19.28
CA ILE A 252 12.06 9.39 18.92
C ILE A 252 12.97 8.19 18.71
N PHE A 253 12.47 7.02 19.07
CA PHE A 253 13.21 5.78 19.08
C PHE A 253 12.49 4.75 18.24
N TYR A 254 13.23 4.09 17.34
CA TYR A 254 12.68 3.01 16.54
C TYR A 254 13.76 2.02 16.14
N VAL A 255 13.36 0.76 15.97
CA VAL A 255 14.25 -0.28 15.45
C VAL A 255 14.53 -0.05 13.97
N LYS A 256 15.81 -0.16 13.59
CA LYS A 256 16.27 -0.09 12.21
C LYS A 256 15.64 -1.20 11.37
N LYS A 257 15.11 -0.79 10.21
CA LYS A 257 14.44 -1.68 9.25
C LYS A 257 15.39 -2.78 8.75
N SER A 258 14.87 -4.01 8.63
CA SER A 258 15.36 -5.01 7.66
C SER A 258 14.49 -4.96 6.41
N PHE A 259 14.98 -5.37 5.23
CA PHE A 259 14.28 -5.22 3.94
C PHE A 259 12.80 -5.67 3.98
N PHE A 260 12.48 -6.67 4.80
CA PHE A 260 11.14 -7.24 4.96
C PHE A 260 10.36 -6.85 6.22
N SER A 261 10.93 -6.08 7.16
CA SER A 261 10.22 -5.68 8.39
C SER A 261 9.74 -4.24 8.36
N MET A 262 8.60 -3.97 9.01
CA MET A 262 8.15 -2.61 9.28
C MET A 262 9.03 -1.98 10.37
N ARG A 263 9.16 -0.64 10.34
CA ARG A 263 9.77 0.09 11.45
C ARG A 263 8.95 -0.18 12.70
N LYS A 264 9.63 -0.48 13.80
CA LYS A 264 8.99 -0.74 15.08
C LYS A 264 9.35 0.39 16.02
N TYR A 265 8.33 1.15 16.40
CA TYR A 265 8.45 2.19 17.40
C TYR A 265 8.83 1.58 18.76
N ILE A 266 9.67 2.30 19.51
CA ILE A 266 10.08 1.95 20.87
C ILE A 266 9.45 2.97 21.81
N ASP A 267 8.61 2.50 22.73
CA ASP A 267 8.03 3.31 23.80
C ASP A 267 9.09 3.54 24.87
N PHE A 268 9.46 4.79 25.10
CA PHE A 268 10.53 5.14 26.04
C PHE A 268 10.15 4.88 27.50
N GLU A 269 8.85 4.78 27.82
CA GLU A 269 8.34 4.53 29.18
C GLU A 269 8.36 3.04 29.54
N GLN A 270 8.57 2.16 28.56
CA GLN A 270 8.59 0.72 28.73
C GLN A 270 10.03 0.19 28.82
N ASP A 271 10.19 -0.97 29.44
CA ASP A 271 11.46 -1.69 29.48
C ASP A 271 11.81 -2.33 28.12
N ILE A 272 12.99 -2.94 28.06
CA ILE A 272 13.55 -3.50 26.82
C ILE A 272 12.73 -4.72 26.36
N ILE A 273 12.28 -5.58 27.29
CA ILE A 273 11.46 -6.76 27.00
C ILE A 273 10.05 -6.38 26.54
N SER A 274 9.38 -5.40 27.17
CA SER A 274 8.04 -4.97 26.75
C SER A 274 8.06 -4.33 25.37
N ASN A 275 9.13 -3.61 25.05
CA ASN A 275 9.42 -3.15 23.68
C ASN A 275 9.80 -4.29 22.72
N LYS A 276 9.88 -5.55 23.19
CA LYS A 276 10.27 -6.75 22.43
C LYS A 276 11.60 -6.57 21.70
N LEU A 277 12.56 -5.89 22.33
CA LEU A 277 13.90 -5.72 21.79
C LEU A 277 14.73 -6.96 22.12
N THR A 278 15.60 -7.33 21.20
CA THR A 278 16.47 -8.52 21.27
C THR A 278 17.94 -8.10 21.28
N GLU A 279 18.81 -9.03 21.64
CA GLU A 279 20.25 -8.75 21.71
C GLU A 279 20.83 -8.38 20.34
N ASN A 280 21.76 -7.42 20.32
CA ASN A 280 22.42 -6.84 19.14
C ASN A 280 21.49 -6.14 18.15
N GLU A 281 20.26 -5.81 18.53
CA GLU A 281 19.35 -5.06 17.68
C GLU A 281 19.82 -3.60 17.49
N TYR A 282 19.51 -3.04 16.32
CA TYR A 282 19.89 -1.67 15.96
C TYR A 282 18.73 -0.72 16.25
N VAL A 283 18.93 0.14 17.25
CA VAL A 283 18.00 1.18 17.62
C VAL A 283 18.46 2.50 17.03
N ILE A 284 17.58 3.16 16.29
CA ILE A 284 17.81 4.51 15.78
C ILE A 284 17.18 5.51 16.74
N CYS A 285 17.99 6.46 17.19
CA CYS A 285 17.55 7.62 17.95
C CYS A 285 17.64 8.85 17.04
N LYS A 286 16.50 9.50 16.81
CA LYS A 286 16.43 10.74 16.02
C LYS A 286 15.93 11.87 16.91
N ARG A 287 16.43 13.09 16.71
CA ARG A 287 15.75 14.26 17.29
C ARG A 287 14.59 14.72 16.41
N VAL A 288 13.63 15.37 17.04
CA VAL A 288 12.45 15.98 16.41
C VAL A 288 12.55 17.49 16.60
N ILE A 289 12.62 18.22 15.50
CA ILE A 289 12.70 19.68 15.47
C ILE A 289 11.43 20.20 14.79
N HIS A 290 10.62 21.00 15.49
CA HIS A 290 9.40 21.60 14.92
C HIS A 290 8.43 20.59 14.27
N ASN A 291 8.13 19.47 14.92
CA ASN A 291 7.32 18.37 14.37
C ASN A 291 7.82 17.78 13.04
N LYS A 292 9.10 18.01 12.71
CA LYS A 292 9.80 17.39 11.60
C LYS A 292 10.93 16.52 12.14
N GLU A 293 11.02 15.30 11.63
CA GLU A 293 12.17 14.44 11.91
C GLU A 293 13.44 15.08 11.34
N GLU A 294 14.54 15.05 12.11
CA GLU A 294 15.86 15.40 11.58
C GLU A 294 16.18 14.58 10.31
N GLY A 295 16.71 15.27 9.29
CA GLY A 295 17.09 14.70 7.99
C GLY A 295 16.00 14.72 6.91
N HIS A 296 14.77 15.15 7.22
CA HIS A 296 13.75 15.50 6.21
C HIS A 296 13.71 17.02 5.95
N ALA A 297 14.87 17.63 5.72
CA ALA A 297 14.92 18.88 4.98
C ALA A 297 14.67 18.52 3.50
N PHE A 298 13.41 18.59 3.07
CA PHE A 298 13.13 18.70 1.64
C PHE A 298 13.91 19.93 1.16
N ASN A 299 14.98 19.72 0.38
CA ASN A 299 15.48 20.74 -0.52
C ASN A 299 14.25 21.23 -1.31
N LYS A 300 13.86 22.47 -1.04
CA LYS A 300 12.82 23.18 -1.77
C LYS A 300 13.30 23.47 -3.18
#